data_AF-A0A973RWD4-F1
#
_entry.id   AF-A0A973RWD4-F1
#
_cell.length_a   1.000
_cell.length_b   1.000
_cell.length_c   1.000
_cell.angle_alpha   90.00
_cell.angle_beta   90.00
_cell.angle_gamma   90.00
#
_symmetry.space_group_name_H-M   'P 1'
#
loop_
_entity.id
_entity.type
_entity.pdbx_description
1 polymer ?
#
loop_
_entity_poly.entity_id
_entity_poly.type
_entity_poly.pdbx_seq_one_letter_code
_entity_poly.pdbx_strand_id
1 'polypeptide(L)'
;FTKQLVSPKPGERWLLVTSAFHMPRSIGIFRKAGFDVEAYPVDWRMGGRDDLFSFTNIGADGLGRTEVAVREWIGLVAYRLMGRTGELLPGPTRD
;
A
#
# COMPACT_ATOMS: atom_id res chain seq x y z
N PHE A 1 -10.99 -10.44 -6.32
CA PHE A 1 -12.17 -10.23 -7.18
C PHE A 1 -11.85 -9.33 -8.38
N THR A 2 -11.16 -8.19 -8.21
CA THR A 2 -10.91 -7.22 -9.31
C THR A 2 -10.34 -7.86 -10.58
N LYS A 3 -9.30 -8.70 -10.47
CA LYS A 3 -8.72 -9.43 -11.61
C LYS A 3 -9.75 -10.25 -12.41
N GLN A 4 -10.68 -10.90 -11.72
CA GLN A 4 -11.74 -11.69 -12.35
C GLN A 4 -12.80 -10.78 -12.99
N LEU A 5 -13.12 -9.66 -12.35
CA LEU A 5 -14.10 -8.69 -12.84
C LEU A 5 -13.65 -8.05 -14.16
N VAL A 6 -12.36 -7.66 -14.24
CA VAL A 6 -11.85 -6.93 -15.40
C VAL A 6 -11.17 -7.80 -16.44
N SER A 7 -10.82 -9.05 -16.11
CA SER A 7 -10.23 -10.04 -17.03
C SER A 7 -9.15 -9.44 -17.94
N PRO A 8 -8.02 -8.97 -17.36
CA PRO A 8 -7.02 -8.19 -18.08
C PRO A 8 -6.42 -8.98 -19.25
N LYS A 9 -6.28 -8.34 -20.40
CA LYS A 9 -5.71 -8.94 -21.61
C LYS A 9 -4.20 -8.74 -21.68
N PRO A 10 -3.45 -9.62 -22.38
CA PRO A 10 -2.04 -9.42 -22.63
C PRO A 10 -1.77 -8.06 -23.30
N GLY A 11 -0.81 -7.30 -22.77
CA GLY A 11 -0.42 -5.99 -23.29
C GLY A 11 -1.20 -4.80 -22.75
N GLU A 12 -2.24 -5.01 -21.93
CA GLU A 12 -2.93 -3.92 -21.25
C GLU A 12 -2.12 -3.40 -20.06
N ARG A 13 -2.10 -2.07 -19.91
CA ARG A 13 -1.45 -1.40 -18.77
C ARG A 13 -2.52 -0.96 -17.76
N TRP A 14 -2.38 -1.41 -16.53
CA TRP A 14 -3.37 -1.18 -15.47
C TRP A 14 -2.80 -0.26 -14.39
N LEU A 15 -3.44 0.88 -14.16
CA LEU A 15 -3.06 1.80 -13.09
C LEU A 15 -3.85 1.49 -11.81
N LEU A 16 -3.14 1.31 -10.70
CA LEU A 16 -3.72 1.16 -9.36
C LEU A 16 -3.80 2.53 -8.68
N VAL A 17 -4.96 3.15 -8.76
CA VAL A 17 -5.25 4.43 -8.08
C VAL A 17 -5.77 4.17 -6.67
N THR A 18 -5.01 4.59 -5.67
CA THR A 18 -5.44 4.59 -4.26
C THR A 18 -4.60 5.58 -3.46
N SER A 19 -4.99 5.84 -2.20
CA SER A 19 -4.20 6.69 -1.32
C SER A 19 -2.76 6.16 -1.22
N ALA A 20 -1.77 7.05 -1.27
CA ALA A 20 -0.35 6.75 -1.13
C ALA A 20 -0.07 5.91 0.12
N PHE A 21 -0.84 6.18 1.19
CA PHE A 21 -0.79 5.46 2.44
C PHE A 21 -1.12 3.96 2.31
N HIS A 22 -2.11 3.62 1.48
CA HIS A 22 -2.52 2.23 1.24
C HIS A 22 -1.74 1.56 0.12
N MET A 23 -0.86 2.29 -0.57
CA MET A 23 -0.20 1.82 -1.79
C MET A 23 0.64 0.55 -1.58
N PRO A 24 1.54 0.46 -0.56
CA PRO A 24 2.38 -0.73 -0.38
C PRO A 24 1.56 -2.00 -0.18
N ARG A 25 0.51 -1.94 0.65
CA ARG A 25 -0.38 -3.08 0.89
C ARG A 25 -1.13 -3.46 -0.39
N SER A 26 -1.66 -2.47 -1.10
CA SER A 26 -2.49 -2.71 -2.28
C SER A 26 -1.67 -3.38 -3.38
N ILE A 27 -0.46 -2.90 -3.66
CA ILE A 27 0.48 -3.53 -4.59
C ILE A 27 0.76 -4.99 -4.19
N GLY A 28 1.02 -5.25 -2.90
CA GLY A 28 1.24 -6.61 -2.41
C GLY A 28 0.07 -7.57 -2.68
N ILE A 29 -1.17 -7.09 -2.56
CA ILE A 29 -2.38 -7.89 -2.84
C ILE A 29 -2.51 -8.17 -4.34
N PHE A 30 -2.34 -7.16 -5.20
CA PHE A 30 -2.45 -7.33 -6.65
C PHE A 30 -1.37 -8.26 -7.20
N ARG A 31 -0.11 -8.10 -6.75
CA ARG A 31 0.99 -9.01 -7.10
C ARG A 31 0.70 -10.45 -6.71
N LYS A 32 0.20 -10.68 -5.48
CA LYS A 32 -0.15 -12.04 -5.05
C LYS A 32 -1.28 -12.66 -5.87
N ALA A 33 -2.23 -11.85 -6.32
CA ALA A 33 -3.28 -12.29 -7.23
C ALA A 33 -2.77 -12.53 -8.68
N GLY A 34 -1.48 -12.30 -8.94
CA GLY A 34 -0.88 -12.36 -10.28
C GLY A 34 -1.51 -11.35 -11.23
N PHE A 35 -1.93 -10.19 -10.73
CA PHE A 35 -2.44 -9.09 -11.54
C PHE A 35 -1.37 -8.00 -11.58
N ASP A 36 -0.74 -7.84 -12.74
CA ASP A 36 0.24 -6.78 -12.95
C ASP A 36 -0.44 -5.42 -13.02
N VAL A 37 0.00 -4.50 -12.16
CA VAL A 37 -0.55 -3.15 -12.00
C VAL A 37 0.56 -2.18 -11.65
N GLU A 38 0.48 -0.98 -12.21
CA GLU A 38 1.40 0.13 -11.97
C GLU A 38 0.82 1.07 -10.90
N ALA A 39 1.63 1.44 -9.91
CA ALA A 39 1.18 2.27 -8.80
C ALA A 39 0.86 3.70 -9.25
N TYR A 40 -0.33 4.20 -8.90
CA TYR A 40 -0.71 5.59 -9.10
C TYR A 40 -1.21 6.21 -7.77
N PRO A 41 -0.30 6.59 -6.87
CA PRO A 41 -0.65 7.08 -5.53
C PRO A 41 -1.29 8.47 -5.57
N VAL A 42 -2.40 8.62 -4.85
CA VAL A 42 -3.10 9.89 -4.61
C VAL A 42 -3.18 10.20 -3.11
N ASP A 43 -3.77 11.32 -2.69
CA ASP A 43 -4.01 11.66 -1.27
C ASP A 43 -2.78 11.42 -0.37
N TRP A 44 -1.69 12.14 -0.68
CA TRP A 44 -0.43 12.10 0.06
C TRP A 44 -0.59 12.80 1.41
N ARG A 45 -0.87 12.03 2.46
CA ARG A 45 -1.05 12.55 3.83
C ARG A 45 0.23 12.60 4.67
N MET A 46 1.33 12.02 4.17
CA MET A 46 2.66 12.02 4.80
C MET A 46 3.69 12.41 3.74
N GLY A 47 4.49 13.45 4.02
CA GLY A 47 5.46 14.02 3.10
C GLY A 47 6.71 13.17 2.91
N GLY A 48 6.66 12.12 2.09
CA GLY A 48 7.86 11.36 1.71
C GLY A 48 8.65 10.76 2.89
N ARG A 49 9.91 10.41 2.65
CA ARG A 49 10.82 9.84 3.67
C ARG A 49 11.19 10.83 4.77
N ASP A 50 11.13 12.12 4.49
CA ASP A 50 11.53 13.18 5.41
C ASP A 50 10.48 13.42 6.53
N ASP A 51 9.21 13.07 6.30
CA ASP A 51 8.15 13.15 7.32
C ASP A 51 8.23 12.00 8.36
N LEU A 52 9.04 10.97 8.12
CA LEU A 52 9.23 9.84 9.06
C LEU A 52 9.94 10.26 10.35
N PHE A 53 10.66 11.38 10.33
CA PHE A 53 11.44 11.92 11.46
C PHE A 53 11.00 13.32 11.91
N SER A 54 9.88 13.81 11.38
CA SER A 54 9.35 15.14 11.73
C SER A 54 8.59 15.08 13.05
N PHE A 55 9.33 15.16 14.17
CA PHE A 55 8.82 15.20 15.54
C PHE A 55 8.08 16.52 15.89
N THR A 56 7.72 17.37 14.92
CA THR A 56 7.18 18.72 15.14
C THR A 56 5.65 18.80 15.17
N ASN A 57 4.92 17.73 14.83
CA ASN A 57 3.44 17.72 14.85
C ASN A 57 2.86 16.90 16.02
N ILE A 58 3.38 17.09 17.24
CA ILE A 58 2.91 16.45 18.48
C ILE A 58 1.61 17.12 18.98
N GLY A 59 0.61 17.19 18.10
CA GLY A 59 -0.77 17.60 18.42
C GLY A 59 -1.77 16.49 18.08
N ALA A 60 -3.06 16.82 17.95
CA ALA A 60 -4.13 15.88 17.61
C ALA A 60 -3.86 15.07 16.31
N ASP A 61 -3.11 15.65 15.36
CA ASP A 61 -2.70 14.97 14.12
C ASP A 61 -1.67 13.84 14.37
N GLY A 62 -0.82 13.95 15.40
CA GLY A 62 0.17 12.92 15.74
C GLY A 62 -0.46 11.63 16.28
N LEU A 63 -1.53 11.75 17.07
CA LEU A 63 -2.33 10.61 17.55
C LEU A 63 -3.07 9.93 16.40
N GLY A 64 -3.70 10.70 15.51
CA GLY A 64 -4.34 10.17 14.31
C GLY A 64 -3.36 9.42 13.41
N ARG A 65 -2.18 9.99 13.16
CA ARG A 65 -1.11 9.33 12.38
C ARG A 65 -0.61 8.05 13.05
N THR A 66 -0.53 8.02 14.37
CA THR A 66 -0.11 6.83 15.13
C THR A 66 -1.16 5.72 15.05
N GLU A 67 -2.46 6.03 15.22
CA GLU A 67 -3.54 5.03 15.07
C GLU A 67 -3.52 4.42 13.67
N VAL A 68 -3.39 5.28 12.67
CA VAL A 68 -3.35 4.93 11.26
C VAL A 68 -2.13 4.04 10.98
N ALA A 69 -0.94 4.38 11.48
CA ALA A 69 0.26 3.55 11.36
C ALA A 69 0.11 2.18 12.02
N VAL A 70 -0.42 2.12 13.25
CA VAL A 70 -0.64 0.87 13.99
C VAL A 70 -1.60 -0.05 13.23
N ARG A 71 -2.71 0.51 12.72
CA ARG A 71 -3.68 -0.25 11.92
C ARG A 71 -3.04 -0.81 10.65
N GLU A 72 -2.10 -0.11 10.04
CA GLU A 72 -1.37 -0.63 8.89
C GLU A 72 -0.45 -1.79 9.22
N TRP A 73 0.34 -1.64 10.29
CA TRP A 73 1.23 -2.70 10.77
C TRP A 73 0.46 -3.97 11.12
N ILE A 74 -0.67 -3.84 11.81
CA ILE A 74 -1.56 -4.98 12.08
C ILE A 74 -2.04 -5.59 10.77
N GLY A 75 -2.47 -4.78 9.81
CA GLY A 75 -2.89 -5.26 8.49
C GLY A 75 -1.80 -6.03 7.75
N LEU A 76 -0.56 -5.55 7.76
CA LEU A 76 0.59 -6.23 7.12
C LEU A 76 0.90 -7.57 7.78
N VAL A 77 0.94 -7.60 9.12
CA VAL A 77 1.20 -8.83 9.89
C VAL A 77 0.07 -9.84 9.69
N ALA A 78 -1.19 -9.41 9.84
CA ALA A 78 -2.35 -10.28 9.67
C ALA A 78 -2.43 -10.86 8.26
N TYR A 79 -2.16 -10.05 7.23
CA TYR A 79 -2.16 -10.52 5.84
C TYR A 79 -0.98 -11.45 5.54
N ARG A 80 0.17 -11.27 6.18
CA ARG A 80 1.29 -12.21 6.06
C ARG A 80 0.93 -13.56 6.69
N LEU A 81 0.37 -13.54 7.91
CA LEU A 81 -0.06 -14.74 8.64
C LEU A 81 -1.18 -15.50 7.93
N MET A 82 -2.16 -14.78 7.35
CA MET A 82 -3.23 -15.37 6.54
C MET A 82 -2.76 -15.86 5.16
N GLY A 83 -1.46 -15.76 4.85
CA GLY A 83 -0.94 -16.14 3.54
C GLY A 83 -1.58 -15.31 2.42
N ARG A 84 -1.81 -14.02 2.63
CA ARG A 84 -2.33 -13.05 1.64
C ARG A 84 -1.29 -12.08 1.08
N THR A 85 -0.09 -12.03 1.66
CA THR A 85 1.09 -11.37 1.06
C THR A 85 2.29 -12.32 1.09
N GLY A 86 3.27 -12.13 0.21
CA GLY A 86 4.55 -12.87 0.21
C GLY A 86 5.64 -12.20 1.05
N GLU A 87 5.56 -10.86 1.17
CA GLU A 87 6.52 -10.01 1.89
C GLU A 87 5.79 -9.23 2.99
N LEU A 88 6.53 -8.85 4.03
CA LEU A 88 5.98 -8.06 5.14
C LEU A 88 5.89 -6.57 4.76
N LEU A 89 6.86 -6.07 3.99
CA LEU A 89 6.90 -4.70 3.48
C LEU A 89 7.11 -4.76 1.96
N PRO A 90 6.04 -4.89 1.16
CA PRO A 90 6.15 -4.96 -0.29
C PRO A 90 6.66 -3.62 -0.83
N GLY A 91 7.83 -3.64 -1.47
CA GLY A 91 8.43 -2.48 -2.14
C GLY A 91 8.17 -2.48 -3.66
N PRO A 92 8.46 -1.37 -4.37
CA PRO A 92 8.46 -1.36 -5.83
C PRO A 92 9.40 -2.43 -6.40
N THR A 93 9.05 -2.94 -7.59
CA THR A 93 9.86 -3.95 -8.28
C THR A 93 11.20 -3.28 -8.64
N ARG A 94 12.30 -3.99 -8.41
CA ARG A 94 13.61 -3.55 -8.92
C ARG A 94 13.65 -3.95 -10.38
N ASP A 95 13.40 -2.98 -11.24
CA ASP A 95 13.65 -3.08 -12.68
C ASP A 95 15.14 -2.83 -12.95
#